data_AF-A0A966VDE0-F1
#
_entry.id   AF-A0A966VDE0-F1
#
_cell.length_a   1.000
_cell.length_b   1.000
_cell.length_c   1.000
_cell.angle_alpha   90.00
_cell.angle_beta   90.00
_cell.angle_gamma   90.00
#
_symmetry.space_group_name_H-M   'P 1'
#
loop_
_entity.id
_entity.type
_entity.pdbx_description
1 polymer ?
#
loop_
_entity_poly.entity_id
_entity_poly.type
_entity_poly.pdbx_seq_one_letter_code
_entity_poly.pdbx_strand_id
1 'polypeptide(L)'
;MGIDIYLEWDGMEEEEKQAQATGFSVTSGNVGYLREAYHGGPYATRILVREAFDAEDCRAEIPAAVLRERLTRVTEPSYGSGQGHALAEQLVNMFVSQGKDVGGQTVQSDTTRPMTVEEAIAERQRRLYPDDSAEMTKKVTKSFRDFVALAEEKERQRGKPCTIYASY
;
A
#
# COMPACT_ATOMS: atom_id res chain seq x y z
N MET A 1 5.26 6.51 -12.42
CA MET A 1 5.78 5.36 -11.67
C MET A 1 4.91 5.17 -10.44
N GLY A 2 4.65 3.93 -10.03
CA GLY A 2 3.80 3.62 -8.89
C GLY A 2 4.12 2.24 -8.33
N ILE A 3 3.47 1.93 -7.22
CA ILE A 3 3.45 0.62 -6.58
C ILE A 3 2.24 -0.12 -7.14
N ASP A 4 2.48 -1.33 -7.65
CA ASP A 4 1.46 -2.23 -8.15
C ASP A 4 1.51 -3.53 -7.33
N ILE A 5 0.38 -3.90 -6.71
CA ILE A 5 0.27 -5.13 -5.92
C ILE A 5 -0.67 -6.10 -6.62
N TYR A 6 -0.21 -7.33 -6.77
CA TYR A 6 -0.93 -8.41 -7.43
C TYR A 6 -1.20 -9.54 -6.44
N LEU A 7 -2.39 -10.11 -6.52
CA LEU A 7 -2.78 -11.32 -5.80
C LEU A 7 -2.68 -12.51 -6.74
N GLU A 8 -1.92 -13.52 -6.33
CA GLU A 8 -1.73 -14.76 -7.08
C GLU A 8 -2.18 -15.95 -6.23
N TRP A 9 -2.80 -16.94 -6.88
CA TRP A 9 -3.18 -18.20 -6.26
C TRP A 9 -2.86 -19.37 -7.20
N ASP A 10 -2.72 -20.56 -6.61
CA ASP A 10 -2.50 -21.78 -7.40
C ASP A 10 -3.64 -22.00 -8.39
N GLY A 11 -3.31 -22.37 -9.62
CA GLY A 11 -4.33 -22.60 -10.65
C GLY A 11 -5.19 -21.37 -10.94
N MET A 12 -4.58 -20.18 -10.89
CA MET A 12 -5.16 -18.95 -11.41
C MET A 12 -5.23 -19.01 -12.93
N GLU A 13 -6.43 -18.82 -13.47
CA GLU A 13 -6.68 -18.86 -14.90
C GLU A 13 -6.06 -17.65 -15.60
N GLU A 14 -5.77 -17.77 -16.89
CA GLU A 14 -5.19 -16.66 -17.65
C GLU A 14 -6.14 -15.46 -17.73
N GLU A 15 -7.45 -15.68 -17.82
CA GLU A 15 -8.44 -14.60 -17.77
C GLU A 15 -8.37 -13.81 -16.45
N GLU A 16 -8.13 -14.50 -15.33
CA GLU A 16 -7.99 -13.87 -14.02
C GLU A 16 -6.70 -13.03 -13.96
N LYS A 17 -5.60 -13.52 -14.55
CA LYS A 17 -4.35 -12.75 -14.64
C LYS A 17 -4.52 -11.51 -15.52
N GLN A 18 -5.18 -11.65 -16.66
CA GLN A 18 -5.46 -10.53 -17.56
C GLN A 18 -6.41 -9.52 -16.93
N ALA A 19 -7.35 -9.95 -16.08
CA ALA A 19 -8.23 -9.04 -15.36
C ALA A 19 -7.46 -8.07 -14.44
N GLN A 20 -6.26 -8.44 -13.97
CA GLN A 20 -5.38 -7.56 -13.19
C GLN A 20 -4.65 -6.50 -14.03
N ALA A 21 -4.65 -6.60 -15.37
CA ALA A 21 -4.10 -5.59 -16.27
C ALA A 21 -5.03 -4.36 -16.41
N THR A 22 -5.22 -3.63 -15.31
CA THR A 22 -6.30 -2.63 -15.17
C THR A 22 -5.91 -1.21 -15.59
N GLY A 23 -4.74 -1.03 -16.22
CA GLY A 23 -4.32 0.28 -16.76
C GLY A 23 -4.17 1.38 -15.70
N PHE A 24 -3.57 1.06 -14.56
CA PHE A 24 -3.33 1.98 -13.44
C PHE A 24 -4.56 2.35 -12.59
N SER A 25 -5.58 1.50 -12.58
CA SER A 25 -6.75 1.69 -11.72
C SER A 25 -6.40 1.65 -10.23
N VAL A 26 -6.90 2.61 -9.45
CA VAL A 26 -6.80 2.61 -7.98
C VAL A 26 -8.03 2.00 -7.30
N THR A 27 -8.97 1.45 -8.09
CA THR A 27 -10.28 0.95 -7.61
C THR A 27 -10.55 -0.51 -8.00
N SER A 28 -9.54 -1.25 -8.44
CA SER A 28 -9.69 -2.60 -9.01
C SER A 28 -9.26 -3.73 -8.06
N GLY A 29 -9.38 -3.53 -6.75
CA GLY A 29 -9.02 -4.55 -5.77
C GLY A 29 -9.81 -5.83 -5.89
N ASN A 30 -11.04 -5.77 -6.43
CA ASN A 30 -11.91 -6.93 -6.63
C ASN A 30 -11.38 -7.96 -7.64
N VAL A 31 -10.37 -7.63 -8.44
CA VAL A 31 -9.69 -8.58 -9.34
C VAL A 31 -8.32 -9.01 -8.81
N GLY A 32 -7.95 -8.58 -7.60
CA GLY A 32 -6.65 -8.90 -7.00
C GLY A 32 -5.55 -7.91 -7.39
N TYR A 33 -5.92 -6.64 -7.67
CA TYR A 33 -4.96 -5.61 -8.02
C TYR A 33 -5.12 -4.34 -7.18
N LEU A 34 -4.03 -3.83 -6.61
CA LEU A 34 -3.97 -2.53 -5.95
C LEU A 34 -2.90 -1.66 -6.59
N ARG A 35 -3.12 -0.34 -6.56
CA ARG A 35 -2.16 0.64 -7.02
C ARG A 35 -2.07 1.87 -6.14
N GLU A 36 -0.85 2.33 -5.92
CA GLU A 36 -0.54 3.66 -5.39
C GLU A 36 0.51 4.38 -6.24
N ALA A 37 0.39 5.68 -6.44
CA ALA A 37 1.37 6.47 -7.20
C ALA A 37 2.58 6.88 -6.35
N TYR A 38 3.79 6.92 -6.93
CA TYR A 38 5.01 7.33 -6.22
C TYR A 38 5.16 8.86 -6.11
N HIS A 39 4.33 9.51 -5.31
CA HIS A 39 4.49 10.95 -5.04
C HIS A 39 4.02 11.36 -3.64
N GLY A 40 4.53 10.63 -2.63
CA GLY A 40 4.39 10.95 -1.21
C GLY A 40 3.65 9.86 -0.44
N GLY A 41 4.05 9.56 0.79
CA GLY A 41 3.36 8.64 1.70
C GLY A 41 2.16 9.25 2.44
N PRO A 42 1.50 8.50 3.34
CA PRO A 42 1.79 7.09 3.66
C PRO A 42 1.33 6.14 2.53
N TYR A 43 2.02 5.00 2.39
CA TYR A 43 1.67 3.95 1.42
C TYR A 43 0.84 2.86 2.10
N ALA A 44 -0.45 2.82 1.80
CA ALA A 44 -1.38 1.84 2.37
C ALA A 44 -1.02 0.40 1.96
N THR A 45 -0.48 0.21 0.77
CA THR A 45 0.02 -1.08 0.26
C THR A 45 1.19 -1.61 1.11
N ARG A 46 2.16 -0.75 1.48
CA ARG A 46 3.28 -1.16 2.36
C ARG A 46 2.85 -1.56 3.76
N ILE A 47 1.76 -0.99 4.26
CA ILE A 47 1.16 -1.45 5.53
C ILE A 47 0.48 -2.81 5.31
N LEU A 48 -0.34 -2.93 4.28
CA LEU A 48 -1.16 -4.12 4.05
C LEU A 48 -0.32 -5.37 3.79
N VAL A 49 0.70 -5.26 2.92
CA VAL A 49 1.46 -6.40 2.38
C VAL A 49 2.96 -6.30 2.63
N ARG A 50 3.33 -5.84 3.82
CA ARG A 50 4.71 -5.56 4.25
C ARG A 50 5.71 -6.64 3.85
N GLU A 51 5.35 -7.90 4.07
CA GLU A 51 6.19 -9.05 3.79
C GLU A 51 6.60 -9.13 2.32
N ALA A 52 5.72 -8.76 1.39
CA ALA A 52 6.04 -8.74 -0.04
C ALA A 52 7.02 -7.61 -0.39
N PHE A 53 7.10 -6.53 0.39
CA PHE A 53 8.11 -5.49 0.19
C PHE A 53 9.46 -5.87 0.79
N ASP A 54 9.47 -6.66 1.87
CA ASP A 54 10.69 -7.05 2.57
C ASP A 54 11.34 -8.32 1.98
N ALA A 55 10.61 -9.07 1.14
CA ALA A 55 11.09 -10.25 0.44
C ALA A 55 12.05 -9.90 -0.71
N GLU A 56 13.09 -10.71 -0.90
CA GLU A 56 14.13 -10.49 -1.93
C GLU A 56 13.57 -10.52 -3.37
N ASP A 57 12.56 -11.35 -3.63
CA ASP A 57 11.88 -11.47 -4.92
C ASP A 57 10.55 -10.70 -4.98
N CYS A 58 10.31 -9.85 -3.96
CA CYS A 58 9.11 -9.05 -3.78
C CYS A 58 7.80 -9.88 -3.67
N ARG A 59 7.89 -11.13 -3.22
CA ARG A 59 6.76 -12.06 -3.11
C ARG A 59 6.62 -12.61 -1.70
N ALA A 60 5.39 -12.72 -1.21
CA ALA A 60 5.12 -13.34 0.08
C ALA A 60 3.73 -14.00 0.13
N GLU A 61 3.65 -15.19 0.73
CA GLU A 61 2.37 -15.79 1.13
C GLU A 61 1.92 -15.13 2.44
N ILE A 62 0.79 -14.42 2.41
CA ILE A 62 0.27 -13.70 3.58
C ILE A 62 -1.13 -14.22 3.89
N PRO A 63 -1.39 -14.78 5.09
CA PRO A 63 -2.73 -15.24 5.44
C PRO A 63 -3.75 -14.10 5.37
N ALA A 64 -4.91 -14.36 4.76
CA ALA A 64 -5.94 -13.37 4.54
C ALA A 64 -6.48 -12.77 5.85
N ALA A 65 -6.45 -13.55 6.94
CA ALA A 65 -6.76 -13.07 8.28
C ALA A 65 -5.82 -11.92 8.75
N VAL A 66 -4.53 -11.99 8.41
CA VAL A 66 -3.56 -10.93 8.71
C VAL A 66 -3.88 -9.68 7.88
N LEU A 67 -4.18 -9.84 6.58
CA LEU A 67 -4.59 -8.73 5.72
C LEU A 67 -5.86 -8.05 6.27
N ARG A 68 -6.85 -8.85 6.69
CA ARG A 68 -8.10 -8.38 7.31
C ARG A 68 -7.86 -7.59 8.58
N GLU A 69 -6.98 -8.09 9.46
CA GLU A 69 -6.63 -7.40 10.70
C GLU A 69 -6.01 -6.02 10.41
N ARG A 70 -5.10 -5.91 9.44
CA ARG A 70 -4.41 -4.66 9.09
C ARG A 70 -5.34 -3.57 8.54
N LEU A 71 -6.50 -3.94 7.98
CA LEU A 71 -7.48 -2.95 7.52
C LEU A 71 -7.97 -2.05 8.65
N THR A 72 -8.20 -2.61 9.84
CA THR A 72 -8.88 -1.92 10.94
C THR A 72 -8.06 -1.84 12.23
N ARG A 73 -6.98 -2.61 12.37
CA ARG A 73 -6.09 -2.57 13.53
C ARG A 73 -4.84 -1.75 13.22
N VAL A 74 -4.46 -0.91 14.18
CA VAL A 74 -3.23 -0.12 14.12
C VAL A 74 -2.05 -1.08 14.02
N THR A 75 -1.23 -0.88 12.99
CA THR A 75 -0.02 -1.66 12.73
C THR A 75 1.22 -0.91 13.22
N GLU A 76 2.33 -1.61 13.37
CA GLU A 76 3.64 -0.95 13.56
C GLU A 76 3.97 -0.04 12.37
N PRO A 77 4.83 0.97 12.54
CA PRO A 77 5.36 1.77 11.43
C PRO A 77 5.83 0.90 10.27
N SER A 78 5.41 1.24 9.04
CA SER A 78 6.07 0.76 7.84
C SER A 78 7.20 1.72 7.49
N TYR A 79 8.36 1.21 7.13
CA TYR A 79 9.51 2.02 6.70
C TYR A 79 9.63 1.99 5.17
N GLY A 80 10.02 3.13 4.59
CA GLY A 80 10.20 3.30 3.15
C GLY A 80 11.28 2.42 2.52
N SER A 81 11.29 2.34 1.19
CA SER A 81 12.25 1.54 0.40
C SER A 81 13.65 2.13 0.29
N GLY A 82 13.92 3.33 0.81
CA GLY A 82 15.17 4.04 0.49
C GLY A 82 16.01 4.43 1.70
N GLN A 83 17.28 4.00 1.73
CA GLN A 83 18.33 4.66 2.53
C GLN A 83 18.39 6.18 2.22
N GLY A 84 18.06 6.58 0.98
CA GLY A 84 17.97 7.97 0.56
C GLY A 84 16.85 8.76 1.27
N HIS A 85 15.76 8.09 1.67
CA HIS A 85 14.66 8.75 2.38
C HIS A 85 15.07 9.07 3.83
N ALA A 86 15.59 8.07 4.55
CA ALA A 86 16.12 8.27 5.90
C ALA A 86 17.23 9.34 5.92
N LEU A 87 18.09 9.37 4.90
CA LEU A 87 19.10 10.41 4.73
C LEU A 87 18.48 11.79 4.48
N ALA A 88 17.45 11.90 3.63
CA ALA A 88 16.74 13.16 3.39
C ALA A 88 16.05 13.68 4.67
N GLU A 89 15.40 12.81 5.44
CA GLU A 89 14.78 13.14 6.72
C GLU A 89 15.83 13.59 7.75
N GLN A 90 16.98 12.91 7.84
CA GLN A 90 18.10 13.34 8.67
C GLN A 90 18.66 14.71 8.25
N LEU A 91 18.81 14.96 6.95
CA LEU A 91 19.31 16.22 6.43
C LEU A 91 18.34 17.37 6.71
N VAL A 92 17.03 17.16 6.54
CA VAL A 92 16.02 18.17 6.85
C VAL A 92 15.98 18.47 8.35
N ASN A 93 15.97 17.44 9.21
CA ASN A 93 16.03 17.64 10.66
C ASN A 93 17.29 18.40 11.09
N MET A 94 18.44 18.10 10.47
CA MET A 94 19.68 18.85 10.68
C MET A 94 19.53 20.33 10.28
N PHE A 95 18.95 20.64 9.12
CA PHE A 95 18.75 22.03 8.70
C PHE A 95 17.78 22.80 9.60
N VAL A 96 16.69 22.17 10.04
CA VAL A 96 15.75 22.75 11.02
C VAL A 96 16.47 23.04 12.34
N SER A 97 17.29 22.10 12.84
CA SER A 97 18.06 22.30 14.08
C SER A 97 19.08 23.45 14.01
N GLN A 98 19.51 23.82 12.80
CA GLN A 98 20.39 24.95 12.54
C GLN A 98 19.64 26.27 12.29
N GLY A 99 18.31 26.30 12.50
CA GLY A 99 17.48 27.48 12.30
C GLY A 99 17.32 27.89 10.83
N LYS A 100 17.62 26.99 9.87
CA LYS A 100 17.41 27.26 8.44
C LYS A 100 15.97 26.96 8.06
N ASP A 101 15.35 27.91 7.37
CA ASP A 101 14.01 27.74 6.81
C ASP A 101 14.07 26.83 5.57
N VAL A 102 13.70 25.58 5.77
CA VAL A 102 13.48 24.58 4.72
C VAL A 102 12.01 24.66 4.32
N GLY A 103 11.68 25.72 3.58
CA GLY A 103 10.31 26.18 3.34
C GLY A 103 9.29 25.07 3.14
N GLY A 104 8.47 24.81 4.16
CA GLY A 104 7.20 24.06 4.15
C GLY A 104 7.18 22.64 3.57
N GLN A 105 8.26 22.17 2.95
CA GLN A 105 8.33 20.84 2.35
C GLN A 105 8.68 19.85 3.44
N THR A 106 7.65 19.43 4.18
CA THR A 106 7.71 18.23 4.99
C THR A 106 8.30 17.14 4.11
N VAL A 107 9.45 16.56 4.50
CA VAL A 107 9.96 15.36 3.86
C VAL A 107 8.79 14.39 3.81
N GLN A 108 8.36 14.02 2.60
CA GLN A 108 7.18 13.18 2.42
C GLN A 108 7.55 11.78 2.85
N SER A 109 7.57 11.55 4.16
CA SER A 109 8.06 10.31 4.72
C SER A 109 7.25 9.14 4.20
N ASP A 110 7.94 8.24 3.52
CA ASP A 110 7.43 6.92 3.20
C ASP A 110 7.32 6.07 4.49
N THR A 111 7.86 6.58 5.61
CA THR A 111 7.67 6.01 6.95
C THR A 111 6.30 6.38 7.49
N THR A 112 5.51 5.38 7.88
CA THR A 112 4.20 5.60 8.49
C THR A 112 4.33 5.64 10.01
N ARG A 113 3.65 6.56 10.70
CA ARG A 113 3.35 6.37 12.14
C ARG A 113 2.47 5.11 12.31
N PRO A 114 2.33 4.54 13.52
CA PRO A 114 1.36 3.48 13.75
C PRO A 114 -0.03 3.93 13.28
N MET A 115 -0.60 3.22 12.32
CA MET A 115 -1.93 3.49 11.76
C MET A 115 -2.51 2.24 11.09
N THR A 116 -3.81 2.28 10.81
CA THR A 116 -4.49 1.26 9.98
C THR A 116 -4.26 1.55 8.48
N VAL A 117 -4.54 0.57 7.63
CA VAL A 117 -4.54 0.78 6.17
C VAL A 117 -5.56 1.85 5.76
N GLU A 118 -6.75 1.88 6.37
CA GLU A 118 -7.80 2.85 6.02
C GLU A 118 -7.43 4.28 6.46
N GLU A 119 -6.77 4.43 7.60
CA GLU A 119 -6.21 5.71 8.05
C GLU A 119 -5.13 6.21 7.09
N ALA A 120 -4.26 5.32 6.62
CA ALA A 120 -3.24 5.66 5.63
C ALA A 120 -3.87 6.17 4.32
N ILE A 121 -4.90 5.49 3.80
CA ILE A 121 -5.63 5.90 2.60
C ILE A 121 -6.24 7.30 2.81
N ALA A 122 -6.96 7.50 3.92
CA ALA A 122 -7.60 8.78 4.21
C ALA A 122 -6.60 9.92 4.37
N GLU A 123 -5.49 9.69 5.07
CA GLU A 123 -4.43 10.67 5.27
C GLU A 123 -3.73 11.03 3.96
N ARG A 124 -3.40 10.02 3.15
CA ARG A 124 -2.79 10.19 1.83
C ARG A 124 -3.71 11.01 0.91
N GLN A 125 -4.99 10.64 0.84
CA GLN A 125 -5.95 11.28 -0.03
C GLN A 125 -6.11 12.76 0.30
N ARG A 126 -6.27 13.08 1.59
CA ARG A 126 -6.37 14.47 2.08
C ARG A 126 -5.12 15.30 1.75
N ARG A 127 -3.94 14.69 1.76
CA ARG A 127 -2.66 15.38 1.56
C ARG A 127 -2.33 15.60 0.08
N LEU A 128 -2.51 14.58 -0.74
CA LEU A 128 -2.01 14.57 -2.13
C LEU A 128 -3.09 14.91 -3.15
N TYR A 129 -4.36 14.73 -2.80
CA TYR A 129 -5.49 14.95 -3.70
C TYR A 129 -6.58 15.76 -2.96
N PRO A 130 -6.27 17.00 -2.53
CA PRO A 130 -7.22 17.82 -1.75
C PRO A 130 -8.50 18.15 -2.53
N ASP A 131 -8.44 18.11 -3.87
CA ASP A 131 -9.57 18.36 -4.76
C ASP A 131 -10.40 17.09 -5.05
N ASP A 132 -9.94 15.91 -4.61
CA ASP A 132 -10.70 14.68 -4.81
C ASP A 132 -11.92 14.62 -3.89
N SER A 133 -13.03 14.14 -4.45
CA SER A 133 -14.25 13.94 -3.68
C SER A 133 -14.07 12.91 -2.57
N ALA A 134 -14.80 13.06 -1.47
CA ALA A 134 -14.90 12.02 -0.43
C ALA A 134 -15.36 10.66 -0.99
N GLU A 135 -16.08 10.66 -2.11
CA GLU A 135 -16.46 9.43 -2.83
C GLU A 135 -15.26 8.71 -3.43
N MET A 136 -14.21 9.43 -3.85
CA MET A 136 -12.98 8.80 -4.33
C MET A 136 -12.25 8.08 -3.20
N THR A 137 -12.12 8.71 -2.03
CA THR A 137 -11.55 8.05 -0.83
C THR A 137 -12.29 6.75 -0.53
N LYS A 138 -13.63 6.77 -0.55
CA LYS A 138 -14.45 5.56 -0.32
C LYS A 138 -14.19 4.49 -1.37
N LYS A 139 -14.03 4.85 -2.64
CA LYS A 139 -13.72 3.89 -3.72
C LYS A 139 -12.34 3.27 -3.55
N VAL A 140 -11.34 4.05 -3.18
CA VAL A 140 -9.98 3.53 -2.90
C VAL A 140 -10.03 2.62 -1.67
N THR A 141 -10.66 3.03 -0.56
CA THR A 141 -10.86 2.17 0.61
C THR A 141 -11.59 0.87 0.26
N LYS A 142 -12.64 0.95 -0.56
CA LYS A 142 -13.37 -0.23 -1.04
C LYS A 142 -12.45 -1.15 -1.83
N SER A 143 -11.58 -0.62 -2.68
CA SER A 143 -10.59 -1.41 -3.43
C SER A 143 -9.75 -2.28 -2.50
N PHE A 144 -9.20 -1.70 -1.43
CA PHE A 144 -8.42 -2.47 -0.45
C PHE A 144 -9.26 -3.54 0.26
N ARG A 145 -10.50 -3.24 0.62
CA ARG A 145 -11.41 -4.22 1.23
C ARG A 145 -11.77 -5.36 0.28
N ASP A 146 -12.03 -5.05 -0.99
CA ASP A 146 -12.36 -6.03 -2.02
C ASP A 146 -11.17 -6.95 -2.31
N PHE A 147 -9.95 -6.40 -2.35
CA PHE A 147 -8.71 -7.17 -2.48
C PHE A 147 -8.55 -8.19 -1.35
N VAL A 148 -8.76 -7.76 -0.10
CA VAL A 148 -8.72 -8.67 1.06
C VAL A 148 -9.83 -9.70 1.00
N ALA A 149 -11.05 -9.31 0.60
CA ALA A 149 -12.16 -10.26 0.46
C ALA A 149 -11.88 -11.33 -0.61
N LEU A 150 -11.25 -10.96 -1.72
CA LEU A 150 -10.82 -11.91 -2.74
C LEU A 150 -9.75 -12.87 -2.20
N ALA A 151 -8.76 -12.36 -1.45
CA ALA A 151 -7.75 -13.19 -0.81
C ALA A 151 -8.38 -14.20 0.16
N GLU A 152 -9.34 -13.78 1.00
CA GLU A 152 -10.09 -14.68 1.90
C GLU A 152 -10.86 -15.75 1.13
N GLU A 153 -11.51 -15.36 0.03
CA GLU A 153 -12.25 -16.30 -0.82
C GLU A 153 -11.33 -17.36 -1.41
N LYS A 154 -10.22 -16.93 -2.04
CA LYS A 154 -9.26 -17.84 -2.69
C LYS A 154 -8.55 -18.72 -1.68
N GLU A 155 -8.15 -18.17 -0.52
CA GLU A 155 -7.57 -18.94 0.58
C GLU A 155 -8.53 -20.02 1.09
N ARG A 156 -9.81 -19.68 1.30
CA ARG A 156 -10.83 -20.64 1.74
C ARG A 156 -11.07 -21.75 0.71
N GLN A 157 -11.05 -21.42 -0.59
CA GLN A 157 -11.26 -22.40 -1.66
C GLN A 157 -10.10 -23.39 -1.77
N ARG A 158 -8.87 -22.95 -1.49
CA ARG A 158 -7.65 -23.75 -1.73
C ARG A 158 -6.99 -24.29 -0.47
N GLY A 159 -7.37 -23.79 0.71
CA GLY A 159 -6.83 -24.21 2.00
C GLY A 159 -5.41 -23.70 2.29
N LYS A 160 -4.93 -22.70 1.55
CA LYS A 160 -3.63 -22.06 1.77
C LYS A 160 -3.67 -20.57 1.39
N PRO A 161 -2.81 -19.73 1.98
CA PRO A 161 -2.73 -18.31 1.63
C PRO A 161 -2.44 -18.06 0.15
N CYS A 162 -2.88 -16.89 -0.32
CA CYS A 162 -2.48 -16.39 -1.63
C CYS A 162 -1.05 -15.82 -1.57
N THR A 163 -0.35 -15.85 -2.70
CA THR A 163 0.92 -15.14 -2.88
C THR A 163 0.62 -13.70 -3.27
N ILE A 164 1.24 -12.77 -2.58
CA ILE A 164 1.23 -11.35 -2.93
C ILE A 164 2.52 -11.04 -3.67
N TYR A 165 2.42 -10.35 -4.81
CA TYR A 165 3.57 -9.81 -5.53
C TYR A 165 3.51 -8.28 -5.52
N ALA A 166 4.58 -7.65 -5.03
CA ALA A 166 4.75 -6.20 -5.07
C ALA A 166 5.70 -5.80 -6.21
N SER A 167 5.23 -5.01 -7.17
CA SER A 167 6.02 -4.44 -8.27
C SER A 167 6.15 -2.95 -8.07
N TYR A 168 7.37 -2.47 -7.78
CA TYR A 168 7.58 -1.12 -7.27
C TYR A 168 9.00 -0.63 -7.55
#